data_AF-A0AA96IGJ5-F1
#
_entry.id   AF-A0AA96IGJ5-F1
#
_cell.length_a   1.000
_cell.length_b   1.000
_cell.length_c   1.000
_cell.angle_alpha   90.00
_cell.angle_beta   90.00
_cell.angle_gamma   90.00
#
_symmetry.space_group_name_H-M   'P 1'
#
loop_
_entity.id
_entity.type
_entity.pdbx_description
1 polymer ?
#
loop_
_entity_poly.entity_id
_entity_poly.type
_entity_poly.pdbx_seq_one_letter_code
_entity_poly.pdbx_strand_id
1 'polypeptide(L)'
;MLFNAENKIDKKYYVDHLIKKYGKLGLTRQETAKELGISLSFLDKLLREGIGLPTYRKIGRSKKPRVIFPVDSVAEFMMTNQNNLY
;
A
#
# COMPACT_ATOMS: atom_id res chain seq x y z
N MET A 1 -37.20 0.15 -1.33
CA MET A 1 -36.09 -0.77 -1.00
C MET A 1 -34.85 0.08 -0.84
N LEU A 2 -34.33 0.19 0.38
CA LEU A 2 -33.17 1.00 0.73
C LEU A 2 -31.92 0.35 0.13
N PHE A 3 -31.27 1.02 -0.81
CA PHE A 3 -29.96 0.62 -1.31
C PHE A 3 -28.89 0.96 -0.26
N ASN A 4 -28.90 0.26 0.87
CA ASN A 4 -27.74 0.17 1.74
C ASN A 4 -26.83 -0.94 1.19
N ALA A 5 -26.30 -0.73 -0.02
CA ALA A 5 -25.05 -1.37 -0.41
C ALA A 5 -23.96 -0.49 0.19
N GLU A 6 -23.72 -0.68 1.49
CA GLU A 6 -22.52 -0.18 2.15
C GLU A 6 -21.37 -0.59 1.24
N ASN A 7 -20.71 0.40 0.64
CA ASN A 7 -19.58 0.21 -0.27
C ASN A 7 -18.47 -0.47 0.56
N LYS A 8 -18.56 -1.79 0.72
CA LYS A 8 -17.40 -2.63 0.98
C LYS A 8 -16.60 -2.49 -0.29
N ILE A 9 -15.73 -1.49 -0.31
CA ILE A 9 -14.69 -1.41 -1.31
C ILE A 9 -13.85 -2.64 -1.03
N ASP A 10 -14.20 -3.72 -1.73
CA ASP A 10 -13.69 -5.04 -1.45
C ASP A 10 -12.18 -4.95 -1.66
N LYS A 11 -11.39 -5.37 -0.68
CA LYS A 11 -9.91 -5.39 -0.76
C LYS A 11 -9.42 -5.92 -2.11
N LYS A 12 -10.18 -6.87 -2.67
CA LYS A 12 -10.01 -7.46 -3.99
C LYS A 12 -9.98 -6.44 -5.14
N TYR A 13 -10.79 -5.39 -5.11
CA TYR A 13 -10.81 -4.34 -6.11
C TYR A 13 -9.51 -3.53 -6.14
N TYR A 14 -9.01 -3.11 -4.97
CA TYR A 14 -7.73 -2.42 -4.89
C TYR A 14 -6.56 -3.32 -5.29
N VAL A 15 -6.59 -4.58 -4.85
CA VAL A 15 -5.56 -5.57 -5.23
C VAL A 15 -5.55 -5.77 -6.75
N ASP A 16 -6.72 -5.98 -7.38
CA ASP A 16 -6.82 -6.14 -8.82
C ASP A 16 -6.34 -4.89 -9.58
N HIS A 17 -6.74 -3.70 -9.11
CA HIS A 17 -6.30 -2.43 -9.68
C HIS A 17 -4.77 -2.24 -9.59
N LEU A 18 -4.17 -2.55 -8.43
CA LEU A 18 -2.72 -2.48 -8.23
C LEU A 18 -1.98 -3.51 -9.10
N ILE A 19 -2.48 -4.75 -9.18
CA ILE A 19 -1.92 -5.80 -10.03
C ILE A 19 -2.00 -5.40 -11.50
N LYS A 20 -3.13 -4.84 -11.94
CA LYS A 20 -3.32 -4.41 -13.33
C LYS A 20 -2.43 -3.21 -13.70
N LYS A 21 -2.26 -2.27 -12.76
CA LYS A 21 -1.45 -1.05 -12.97
C LYS A 21 0.05 -1.33 -12.98
N TYR A 22 0.52 -2.17 -12.07
CA TYR A 22 1.95 -2.43 -11.89
C TYR A 22 2.42 -3.76 -12.51
N GLY A 23 1.51 -4.71 -12.72
CA GLY A 23 1.81 -6.06 -13.20
C GLY A 23 2.49 -6.95 -12.16
N LYS A 24 2.52 -6.55 -10.88
CA LYS A 24 3.29 -7.21 -9.81
C LYS A 24 2.44 -7.36 -8.56
N LEU A 25 2.67 -8.44 -7.81
CA LEU A 25 2.11 -8.66 -6.48
C LEU A 25 2.85 -7.88 -5.37
N GLY A 26 3.92 -7.18 -5.71
CA GLY A 26 4.72 -6.39 -4.79
C GLY A 26 5.23 -5.10 -5.41
N LEU A 27 4.92 -3.99 -4.76
CA LEU A 27 5.35 -2.64 -5.10
C LEU A 27 6.68 -2.33 -4.43
N THR A 28 7.54 -1.57 -5.11
CA THR A 28 8.72 -0.99 -4.48
C THR A 28 8.35 0.26 -3.70
N ARG A 29 9.23 0.69 -2.78
CA ARG A 29 9.11 1.96 -2.05
C ARG A 29 8.73 3.16 -2.95
N GLN A 30 9.31 3.26 -4.14
CA GLN A 30 8.98 4.34 -5.08
C GLN A 30 7.54 4.24 -5.59
N GLU A 31 7.09 3.04 -5.93
CA GLU A 31 5.74 2.79 -6.43
C GLU A 31 4.70 2.99 -5.33
N THR A 32 4.95 2.45 -4.13
CA THR A 32 4.10 2.64 -2.94
C THR A 32 3.98 4.10 -2.57
N ALA A 33 5.08 4.87 -2.57
CA ALA A 33 5.04 6.31 -2.31
C ALA A 33 4.17 7.05 -3.34
N LYS A 34 4.38 6.75 -4.62
CA LYS A 34 3.61 7.35 -5.72
C LYS A 34 2.12 7.04 -5.61
N GLU A 35 1.78 5.81 -5.22
CA GLU A 35 0.38 5.36 -5.16
C GLU A 35 -0.34 5.83 -3.91
N LEU A 36 0.38 5.97 -2.79
CA LEU A 36 -0.11 6.63 -1.58
C LEU A 36 -0.14 8.16 -1.73
N GLY A 37 0.39 8.72 -2.83
CA GLY A 37 0.49 10.16 -3.03
C GLY A 37 1.47 10.86 -2.07
N ILE A 38 2.42 10.12 -1.50
CA ILE A 38 3.40 10.64 -0.54
C ILE A 38 4.79 10.75 -1.16
N SER A 39 5.60 11.66 -0.63
CA SER A 39 7.00 11.79 -1.02
C SER A 39 7.85 10.62 -0.55
N LEU A 40 8.89 10.27 -1.31
CA LEU A 40 9.87 9.26 -0.90
C LEU A 40 10.49 9.54 0.47
N SER A 41 10.74 10.82 0.79
CA SER A 41 11.24 11.24 2.10
C SER A 41 10.22 10.98 3.21
N PHE A 42 8.93 11.11 2.93
CA PHE A 42 7.87 10.80 3.88
C PHE A 42 7.77 9.29 4.08
N LEU A 43 7.87 8.51 3.01
CA LEU A 43 7.97 7.05 3.12
C LEU A 43 9.24 6.62 3.90
N ASP A 44 10.38 7.28 3.70
CA ASP A 44 11.62 7.00 4.44
C ASP A 44 11.44 7.34 5.93
N LYS A 45 10.73 8.43 6.24
CA LYS A 45 10.35 8.78 7.62
C LYS A 45 9.45 7.72 8.23
N LEU A 46 8.38 7.30 7.54
CA LEU A 46 7.50 6.22 8.00
C LEU A 46 8.27 4.89 8.17
N LEU A 47 9.26 4.62 7.31
CA LEU A 47 10.12 3.44 7.42
C LEU A 47 11.02 3.49 8.66
N ARG A 48 11.46 4.69 9.06
CA ARG A 48 12.22 4.91 10.31
C ARG A 48 11.34 4.86 11.54
N GLU A 49 10.15 5.45 11.48
CA GLU A 49 9.19 5.43 12.59
C GLU A 49 8.55 4.04 12.77
N GLY A 50 8.51 3.22 11.72
CA GLY A 50 7.93 1.88 11.77
C GLY A 50 6.40 1.89 11.87
N ILE A 51 5.77 3.04 11.65
CA ILE A 51 4.34 3.29 11.81
C ILE A 51 3.81 3.88 10.49
N GLY A 52 2.57 3.55 10.11
CA GLY A 52 1.94 4.12 8.92
C GLY A 52 2.43 3.52 7.60
N LEU A 53 2.92 2.28 7.62
CA LEU A 53 3.29 1.54 6.41
C LEU A 53 2.53 0.23 6.31
N PRO A 54 2.12 -0.16 5.10
CA PRO A 54 1.71 -1.53 4.85
C PRO A 54 2.86 -2.49 5.13
N THR A 55 2.53 -3.72 5.52
CA THR A 55 3.51 -4.78 5.78
C THR A 55 4.51 -4.85 4.64
N TYR A 56 5.79 -4.77 4.93
CA TYR A 56 6.84 -4.77 3.91
C TYR A 56 7.84 -5.87 4.17
N ARG A 57 8.34 -6.45 3.07
CA ARG A 57 9.38 -7.45 3.11
C ARG A 57 10.68 -6.85 2.60
N LYS A 58 11.70 -6.86 3.45
CA LYS A 58 13.07 -6.55 3.05
C LYS A 58 13.66 -7.79 2.40
N ILE A 59 13.95 -7.72 1.11
CA ILE A 59 14.52 -8.82 0.32
C ILE A 59 15.95 -8.45 -0.05
N GLY A 60 16.90 -9.22 0.49
CA GLY A 60 18.32 -9.12 0.17
C GLY A 60 19.21 -9.27 1.39
N ARG A 61 20.09 -10.28 1.37
CA ARG A 61 21.26 -10.40 2.27
C ARG A 61 22.44 -9.53 1.79
N SER A 62 22.15 -8.36 1.22
CA SER A 62 23.16 -7.52 0.56
C SER A 62 23.13 -6.10 1.11
N LYS A 63 24.22 -5.35 0.94
CA LYS A 63 24.50 -4.02 1.53
C LYS A 63 23.40 -2.96 1.28
N LYS A 64 22.47 -3.22 0.34
CA LYS A 64 21.25 -2.43 0.07
C LYS A 64 20.04 -3.38 -0.07
N PRO A 65 19.36 -3.75 1.03
CA PRO A 65 18.18 -4.60 0.95
C PRO A 65 17.06 -3.89 0.18
N ARG A 66 16.40 -4.61 -0.73
CA ARG A 66 15.25 -4.06 -1.46
C ARG A 66 14.01 -4.18 -0.59
N VAL A 67 13.25 -3.08 -0.44
CA VAL A 67 11.98 -3.11 0.29
C VAL A 67 10.86 -3.33 -0.72
N ILE A 68 10.07 -4.39 -0.50
CA ILE A 68 8.93 -4.77 -1.33
C ILE A 68 7.69 -4.79 -0.46
N PHE A 69 6.66 -4.09 -0.91
CA PHE A 69 5.36 -3.94 -0.27
C PHE A 69 4.34 -4.79 -1.03
N PRO A 70 3.76 -5.85 -0.45
CA PRO A 70 2.73 -6.64 -1.10
C PRO A 70 1.52 -5.76 -1.45
N VAL A 71 0.94 -5.97 -2.63
CA VAL A 71 -0.27 -5.26 -3.06
C VAL A 71 -1.43 -5.45 -2.08
N ASP A 72 -1.49 -6.63 -1.44
CA ASP A 72 -2.49 -6.98 -0.44
C ASP A 72 -2.43 -6.06 0.79
N SER A 73 -1.22 -5.86 1.32
CA SER A 73 -0.98 -4.97 2.44
C SER A 73 -1.20 -3.50 2.06
N VAL A 74 -0.77 -3.08 0.86
CA VAL A 74 -0.99 -1.72 0.37
C VAL A 74 -2.47 -1.43 0.20
N ALA A 75 -3.23 -2.36 -0.37
CA ALA A 75 -4.69 -2.25 -0.51
C ALA A 75 -5.38 -2.10 0.86
N GLU A 76 -5.00 -2.94 1.83
CA GLU A 76 -5.53 -2.87 3.20
C GLU A 76 -5.20 -1.53 3.88
N PHE A 77 -3.98 -1.04 3.68
CA PHE A 77 -3.57 0.26 4.18
C PHE A 77 -4.34 1.41 3.52
N MET A 78 -4.54 1.38 2.20
CA MET A 78 -5.34 2.39 1.49
C MET A 78 -6.79 2.40 1.99
N MET A 79 -7.38 1.22 2.18
CA MET A 79 -8.73 1.07 2.71
C MET A 79 -8.86 1.61 4.15
N THR A 80 -7.84 1.39 4.99
CA THR A 80 -7.79 1.91 6.36
C THR A 80 -7.58 3.43 6.38
N ASN A 81 -6.70 3.95 5.54
CA ASN A 81 -6.37 5.38 5.49
C ASN A 81 -7.51 6.23 4.88
N GLN A 82 -8.34 5.67 4.00
CA GLN A 82 -9.54 6.35 3.49
C GLN A 82 -10.67 6.47 4.52
N ASN A 83 -10.70 5.63 5.56
CA ASN A 83 -11.71 5.72 6.62
C ASN A 83 -11.47 6.86 7.63
N ASN A 84 -10.34 7.56 7.56
CA ASN A 84 -9.98 8.59 8.52
C ASN A 84 -10.27 10.03 8.02
N LEU A 85 -11.22 10.18 7.09
CA LEU A 85 -11.64 11.45 6.47
C LEU A 85 -13.11 11.80 6.74
N TYR A 86 -13.70 11.33 7.84
CA TYR A 86 -15.03 11.74 8.31
C TYR A 86 -15.00 12.15 9.78
#